data_AF-A0A3D5MH36-F1
#
_entry.id   AF-A0A3D5MH36-F1
#
_cell.length_a   1.000
_cell.length_b   1.000
_cell.length_c   1.000
_cell.angle_alpha   90.00
_cell.angle_beta   90.00
_cell.angle_gamma   90.00
#
_symmetry.space_group_name_H-M   'P 1'
#
loop_
_entity.id
_entity.type
_entity.pdbx_description
1 polymer ?
#
loop_
_entity_poly.entity_id
_entity_poly.type
_entity_poly.pdbx_seq_one_letter_code
_entity_poly.pdbx_strand_id
1 'polypeptide(L)'
;MSQLLLEIFSEEIPARMQPGAARDLERMASDRLKAAGLTWDALTTYAGPRRLTLVIDGLPAATPDRNEELKGPKTSAPAQALEGFLRKTGLTQDQLVERDGIWFAEISSKGRATTEVVAESVDDIIRHFPWPKSMRWGTGTLRWVRPIKRILALFDGAVIPFEVDGIPSGDVTEGHRFMGAGQPFAVKDFADYRQKLERNFVLLDAADRKLRILEGAKAVCAARGLALVDDDGLLDEVSGLAEWPTPILGGMAPQFLGLPPEVVQLSMKVHQKYFAVRQPGKEGLAPHFVVVANVEATDGGAALAAGNAKVLSARLSDAEFFWTEDQKVGFDAWNAKLKDVTFHAKLGTLAERVDRIAALAREIAPLVGADPAQAEQAARVSKADLASGMVGEFPELQGIMGGYYARLAGQPDAVADAIRDHYKPQGPGDTVPTAPVTVAVAMAEK
;
A
#
# COMPACT_ATOMS: atom_id res chain seq x y z
N MET A 1 -9.90 25.67 21.69
CA MET A 1 -10.64 25.20 20.49
C MET A 1 -10.80 23.70 20.63
N SER A 2 -11.90 23.15 20.09
CA SER A 2 -12.33 21.78 20.38
C SER A 2 -11.59 20.75 19.53
N GLN A 3 -11.55 19.50 20.01
CA GLN A 3 -10.95 18.36 19.32
C GLN A 3 -12.03 17.43 18.76
N LEU A 4 -11.84 16.97 17.52
CA LEU A 4 -12.60 15.86 16.93
C LEU A 4 -11.75 14.59 16.95
N LEU A 5 -12.30 13.49 17.44
CA LEU A 5 -11.77 12.14 17.30
C LEU A 5 -12.77 11.27 16.53
N LEU A 6 -12.34 10.69 15.42
CA LEU A 6 -13.11 9.74 14.63
C LEU A 6 -12.31 8.44 14.45
N GLU A 7 -12.91 7.29 14.73
CA GLU A 7 -12.41 5.96 14.33
C GLU A 7 -13.47 5.22 13.53
N ILE A 8 -13.05 4.68 12.38
CA ILE A 8 -13.82 3.68 11.63
C ILE A 8 -13.13 2.35 11.86
N PHE A 9 -13.71 1.53 12.75
CA PHE A 9 -13.17 0.22 13.12
C PHE A 9 -13.80 -0.88 12.26
N SER A 10 -12.98 -1.70 11.59
CA SER A 10 -13.41 -2.74 10.66
C SER A 10 -12.64 -4.05 10.83
N GLU A 11 -13.04 -5.10 10.09
CA GLU A 11 -12.14 -6.24 9.87
C GLU A 11 -10.91 -5.85 9.04
N GLU A 12 -9.96 -6.79 8.91
CA GLU A 12 -8.60 -6.58 8.42
C GLU A 12 -8.51 -5.93 7.02
N ILE A 13 -8.09 -4.67 7.00
CA ILE A 13 -7.76 -3.86 5.84
C ILE A 13 -6.42 -4.34 5.27
N PRO A 14 -6.33 -4.68 3.98
CA PRO A 14 -5.07 -5.08 3.36
C PRO A 14 -3.97 -4.01 3.54
N ALA A 15 -2.78 -4.40 4.00
CA ALA A 15 -1.66 -3.49 4.28
C ALA A 15 -1.39 -2.49 3.14
N ARG A 16 -1.34 -2.98 1.90
CA ARG A 16 -1.11 -2.16 0.69
C ARG A 16 -2.14 -1.04 0.46
N MET A 17 -3.33 -1.12 1.06
CA MET A 17 -4.39 -0.12 0.91
C MET A 17 -4.39 0.92 2.04
N GLN A 18 -3.76 0.63 3.18
CA GLN A 18 -3.84 1.46 4.39
C GLN A 18 -3.26 2.88 4.20
N PRO A 19 -2.06 3.08 3.60
CA PRO A 19 -1.52 4.42 3.40
C PRO A 19 -2.36 5.27 2.46
N GLY A 20 -2.93 4.66 1.41
CA GLY A 20 -3.86 5.34 0.51
C GLY A 20 -5.14 5.75 1.23
N ALA A 21 -5.70 4.85 2.04
CA ALA A 21 -6.90 5.12 2.82
C ALA A 21 -6.74 6.25 3.85
N ALA A 22 -5.60 6.34 4.55
CA ALA A 22 -5.32 7.47 5.43
C ALA A 22 -5.36 8.82 4.67
N ARG A 23 -4.67 8.88 3.52
CA ARG A 23 -4.66 10.08 2.66
C ARG A 23 -6.04 10.42 2.10
N ASP A 24 -6.83 9.42 1.71
CA ASP A 24 -8.19 9.65 1.21
C ASP A 24 -9.12 10.15 2.32
N LEU A 25 -9.01 9.60 3.54
CA LEU A 25 -9.78 10.08 4.69
C LEU A 25 -9.45 11.54 5.01
N GLU A 26 -8.16 11.89 5.04
CA GLU A 26 -7.68 13.25 5.26
C GLU A 26 -8.23 14.22 4.21
N ARG A 27 -8.09 13.87 2.93
CA ARG A 27 -8.56 14.69 1.81
C ARG A 27 -10.07 14.87 1.87
N MET A 28 -10.84 13.79 1.98
CA MET A 28 -12.31 13.86 1.96
C MET A 28 -12.87 14.60 3.18
N ALA A 29 -12.30 14.40 4.38
CA ALA A 29 -12.69 15.17 5.56
C ALA A 29 -12.35 16.66 5.39
N SER A 30 -11.14 16.96 4.92
CA SER A 30 -10.69 18.34 4.68
C SER A 30 -11.59 19.07 3.69
N ASP A 31 -11.89 18.45 2.55
CA ASP A 31 -12.71 19.04 1.49
C ASP A 31 -14.11 19.38 2.00
N ARG A 32 -14.72 18.50 2.80
CA ARG A 32 -16.06 18.70 3.35
C ARG A 32 -16.13 19.77 4.43
N LEU A 33 -15.19 19.73 5.38
CA LEU A 33 -15.13 20.74 6.44
C LEU A 33 -14.86 22.13 5.85
N LYS A 34 -13.98 22.24 4.84
CA LYS A 34 -13.75 23.49 4.09
C LYS A 34 -15.00 23.95 3.35
N ALA A 35 -15.72 23.06 2.67
CA ALA A 35 -16.97 23.41 1.98
C ALA A 35 -18.04 23.95 2.96
N ALA A 36 -18.04 23.45 4.20
CA ALA A 36 -18.89 23.95 5.28
C ALA A 36 -18.39 25.28 5.89
N GLY A 37 -17.21 25.77 5.50
CA GLY A 37 -16.61 27.01 6.01
C GLY A 37 -15.87 26.84 7.35
N LEU A 38 -15.52 25.62 7.73
CA LEU A 38 -14.76 25.34 8.94
C LEU A 38 -13.25 25.40 8.68
N THR A 39 -12.51 25.84 9.68
CA THR A 39 -11.04 25.85 9.74
C THR A 39 -10.57 25.07 10.96
N TRP A 40 -9.32 24.65 11.00
CA TRP A 40 -8.74 23.90 12.11
C TRP A 40 -7.23 24.17 12.20
N ASP A 41 -6.62 23.84 13.34
CA ASP A 41 -5.19 24.04 13.58
C ASP A 41 -4.36 22.89 12.98
N ALA A 42 -4.80 21.65 13.24
CA ALA A 42 -4.13 20.45 12.77
C ALA A 42 -5.13 19.34 12.45
N LEU A 43 -4.81 18.53 11.45
CA LEU A 43 -5.56 17.34 11.09
C LEU A 43 -4.56 16.21 10.86
N THR A 44 -4.75 15.09 11.55
CA THR A 44 -3.89 13.91 11.44
C THR A 44 -4.74 12.69 11.18
N THR A 45 -4.29 11.84 10.26
CA THR A 45 -4.90 10.53 10.02
C THR A 45 -3.96 9.39 10.36
N TYR A 46 -4.55 8.30 10.83
CA TYR A 46 -3.86 7.05 11.11
C TYR A 46 -4.57 5.91 10.38
N ALA A 47 -3.79 4.91 9.98
CA ALA A 47 -4.32 3.66 9.46
C ALA A 47 -3.58 2.48 10.08
N GLY A 48 -4.31 1.40 10.29
CA GLY A 48 -3.76 0.13 10.73
C GLY A 48 -4.60 -1.05 10.24
N PRO A 49 -4.25 -2.27 10.66
CA PRO A 49 -4.92 -3.49 10.20
C PRO A 49 -6.44 -3.44 10.33
N ARG A 50 -7.00 -2.83 11.38
CA ARG A 50 -8.44 -2.86 11.67
C ARG A 50 -9.09 -1.49 11.82
N ARG A 51 -8.38 -0.40 11.52
CA ARG A 51 -8.88 0.95 11.81
C ARG A 51 -8.36 2.00 10.85
N LEU A 52 -9.23 2.96 10.55
CA LEU A 52 -8.86 4.29 10.08
C LEU A 52 -9.26 5.30 11.16
N THR A 53 -8.37 6.22 11.48
CA THR A 53 -8.58 7.20 12.55
C THR A 53 -8.27 8.59 12.02
N LEU A 54 -9.07 9.57 12.41
CA LEU A 54 -8.91 10.98 12.09
C LEU A 54 -8.99 11.77 13.39
N VAL A 55 -8.02 12.66 13.60
CA VAL A 55 -8.00 13.60 14.71
C VAL A 55 -7.89 15.00 14.15
N ILE A 56 -8.74 15.91 14.61
CA ILE A 56 -8.69 17.32 14.24
C ILE A 56 -8.62 18.14 15.51
N ASP A 57 -7.55 18.91 15.64
CA ASP A 57 -7.38 19.88 16.72
C ASP A 57 -7.76 21.27 16.20
N GLY A 58 -8.38 22.08 17.05
CA GLY A 58 -8.67 23.46 16.70
C GLY A 58 -9.97 23.68 15.94
N LEU A 59 -10.90 22.72 15.96
CA LEU A 59 -12.13 22.82 15.18
C LEU A 59 -13.19 23.68 15.92
N PRO A 60 -13.78 24.72 15.29
CA PRO A 60 -14.84 25.54 15.87
C PRO A 60 -16.07 24.71 16.25
N ALA A 61 -16.86 25.17 17.22
CA ALA A 61 -18.09 24.51 17.64
C ALA A 61 -19.25 24.66 16.63
N ALA A 62 -19.18 25.65 15.75
CA ALA A 62 -20.16 25.89 14.70
C ALA A 62 -19.49 26.48 13.44
N THR A 63 -20.14 26.31 12.29
CA THR A 63 -19.78 27.00 11.05
C THR A 63 -20.00 28.51 11.22
N PRO A 64 -19.33 29.38 10.42
CA PRO A 64 -19.63 30.80 10.45
C PRO A 64 -21.07 31.07 10.01
N ASP A 65 -21.66 32.13 10.56
CA ASP A 65 -22.90 32.70 10.03
C ASP A 65 -22.67 33.14 8.58
N ARG A 66 -23.65 32.87 7.71
CA ARG A 66 -23.59 33.31 6.31
C ARG A 66 -24.59 34.43 6.10
N ASN A 67 -24.08 35.57 5.63
CA ASN A 67 -24.88 36.67 5.13
C ASN A 67 -24.77 36.68 3.61
N GLU A 68 -25.86 36.36 2.92
CA GLU A 68 -25.94 36.42 1.46
C GLU A 68 -26.80 37.62 1.06
N GLU A 69 -26.25 38.47 0.21
CA GLU A 69 -27.01 39.54 -0.44
C GLU A 69 -27.39 39.11 -1.85
N LEU A 70 -28.69 38.91 -2.08
CA LEU A 70 -29.21 38.57 -3.41
C LEU A 70 -29.81 39.81 -4.06
N LYS A 71 -29.30 40.15 -5.24
CA LYS A 71 -29.85 41.23 -6.06
C LYS A 71 -31.16 40.79 -6.70
N GLY A 72 -32.22 41.51 -6.40
CA GLY A 72 -33.57 41.32 -6.92
C GLY A 72 -33.89 42.19 -8.12
N PRO A 73 -35.17 42.21 -8.52
CA PRO A 73 -35.65 43.05 -9.62
C PRO A 73 -35.64 44.55 -9.24
N LYS A 74 -35.73 45.42 -10.25
CA LYS A 74 -35.95 46.86 -10.03
C LYS A 74 -37.25 47.10 -9.27
N THR A 75 -37.34 48.17 -8.49
CA THR A 75 -38.57 48.54 -7.76
C THR A 75 -39.73 48.89 -8.69
N SER A 76 -39.42 49.27 -9.94
CA SER A 76 -40.38 49.49 -11.02
C SER A 76 -40.75 48.23 -11.83
N ALA A 77 -40.25 47.05 -11.47
CA ALA A 77 -40.50 45.82 -12.22
C ALA A 77 -41.95 45.30 -12.01
N PRO A 78 -42.51 44.52 -12.96
CA PRO A 78 -43.84 43.93 -12.81
C PRO A 78 -43.97 43.09 -11.53
N ALA A 79 -45.16 43.10 -10.90
CA ALA A 79 -45.43 42.39 -9.64
C ALA A 79 -45.01 40.90 -9.67
N GLN A 80 -45.17 40.24 -10.82
CA GLN A 80 -44.78 38.84 -11.02
C GLN A 80 -43.27 38.59 -10.84
N ALA A 81 -42.42 39.57 -11.19
CA ALA A 81 -40.97 39.46 -11.01
C ALA A 81 -40.58 39.57 -9.53
N LEU A 82 -41.29 40.41 -8.78
CA LEU A 82 -41.12 40.53 -7.33
C LEU A 82 -41.62 39.28 -6.60
N GLU A 83 -42.79 38.75 -6.95
CA GLU A 83 -43.32 37.50 -6.38
C GLU A 83 -42.38 36.30 -6.61
N GLY A 84 -41.81 36.18 -7.82
CA GLY A 84 -40.82 35.15 -8.11
C GLY A 84 -39.55 35.29 -7.27
N PHE A 85 -39.12 36.53 -7.00
CA PHE A 85 -37.97 36.81 -6.15
C PHE A 85 -38.26 36.50 -4.68
N LEU A 86 -39.41 36.92 -4.15
CA LEU A 86 -39.85 36.61 -2.78
C LEU A 86 -39.99 35.10 -2.55
N ARG A 87 -40.53 34.36 -3.52
CA ARG A 87 -40.61 32.89 -3.45
C ARG A 87 -39.23 32.23 -3.44
N LYS A 88 -38.27 32.79 -4.18
CA LYS A 88 -36.89 32.27 -4.24
C LYS A 88 -36.14 32.52 -2.94
N THR A 89 -36.31 33.68 -2.33
CA THR A 89 -35.59 34.07 -1.11
C THR A 89 -36.28 33.58 0.17
N GLY A 90 -37.58 33.26 0.09
CA GLY A 90 -38.41 32.91 1.25
C GLY A 90 -38.74 34.11 2.16
N LEU A 91 -38.41 35.32 1.71
CA LEU A 91 -38.65 36.57 2.43
C LEU A 91 -39.96 37.23 1.99
N THR A 92 -40.48 38.12 2.83
CA THR A 92 -41.59 39.03 2.49
C THR A 92 -41.05 40.37 1.97
N GLN A 93 -41.88 41.14 1.25
CA GLN A 93 -41.43 42.39 0.61
C GLN A 93 -40.89 43.42 1.61
N ASP A 94 -41.47 43.48 2.80
CA ASP A 94 -41.06 44.32 3.92
C ASP A 94 -39.70 43.94 4.53
N GLN A 95 -39.17 42.76 4.18
CA GLN A 95 -37.83 42.30 4.58
C GLN A 95 -36.76 42.60 3.51
N LEU A 96 -37.14 43.21 2.38
CA LEU A 96 -36.21 43.61 1.32
C LEU A 96 -35.68 45.02 1.56
N VAL A 97 -34.43 45.25 1.17
CA VAL A 97 -33.79 46.57 1.22
C VAL A 97 -33.76 47.16 -0.18
N GLU A 98 -34.30 48.37 -0.37
CA GLU A 98 -34.18 49.10 -1.63
C GLU A 98 -32.86 49.88 -1.67
N ARG A 99 -32.07 49.71 -2.74
CA ARG A 99 -30.90 50.55 -3.06
C ARG A 99 -30.91 50.90 -4.54
N ASP A 100 -30.83 52.18 -4.86
CA ASP A 100 -30.79 52.71 -6.23
C ASP A 100 -31.91 52.17 -7.15
N GLY A 101 -33.13 52.04 -6.61
CA GLY A 101 -34.29 51.54 -7.36
C GLY A 101 -34.25 50.03 -7.64
N ILE A 102 -33.50 49.26 -6.86
CA ILE A 102 -33.40 47.80 -6.95
C ILE A 102 -33.65 47.18 -5.57
N TRP A 103 -34.44 46.11 -5.54
CA TRP A 103 -34.65 45.32 -4.34
C TRP A 103 -33.46 44.40 -4.06
N PHE A 104 -33.03 44.32 -2.81
CA PHE A 104 -32.01 43.39 -2.32
C PHE A 104 -32.59 42.55 -1.19
N ALA A 105 -32.30 41.25 -1.19
CA ALA A 105 -32.59 40.35 -0.09
C ALA A 105 -31.30 40.13 0.70
N GLU A 106 -31.30 40.52 1.97
CA GLU A 106 -30.24 40.18 2.92
C GLU A 106 -30.67 38.94 3.69
N ILE A 107 -30.14 37.77 3.30
CA ILE A 107 -30.43 36.50 3.94
C ILE A 107 -29.30 36.20 4.92
N SER A 108 -29.57 36.31 6.21
CA SER A 108 -28.68 35.82 7.26
C SER A 108 -29.11 34.40 7.65
N SER A 109 -28.19 33.46 7.54
CA SER A 109 -28.38 32.08 8.00
C SER A 109 -27.38 31.82 9.13
N LYS A 110 -27.90 31.39 10.28
CA LYS A 110 -27.07 31.02 11.42
C LYS A 110 -26.18 29.84 11.06
N GLY A 111 -24.96 29.88 11.57
CA GLY A 111 -24.04 28.76 11.52
C GLY A 111 -24.66 27.48 12.07
N ARG A 112 -24.28 26.35 11.51
CA ARG A 112 -24.71 25.02 11.93
C ARG A 112 -23.72 24.47 12.96
N ALA A 113 -24.20 23.63 13.88
CA ALA A 113 -23.31 22.95 14.81
C ALA A 113 -22.31 22.07 14.05
N THR A 114 -21.03 22.12 14.43
CA THR A 114 -19.99 21.32 13.80
C THR A 114 -20.27 19.82 13.90
N THR A 115 -20.91 19.38 14.98
CA THR A 115 -21.34 17.99 15.17
C THR A 115 -22.31 17.51 14.09
N GLU A 116 -23.23 18.35 13.61
CA GLU A 116 -24.13 18.03 12.49
C GLU A 116 -23.35 17.89 11.18
N VAL A 117 -22.44 18.84 10.91
CA VAL A 117 -21.60 18.82 9.71
C VAL A 117 -20.72 17.59 9.68
N VAL A 118 -20.14 17.21 10.83
CA VAL A 118 -19.31 16.00 10.96
C VAL A 118 -20.15 14.75 10.76
N ALA A 119 -21.34 14.64 11.36
CA ALA A 119 -22.22 13.49 11.17
C ALA A 119 -22.56 13.27 9.68
N GLU A 120 -22.98 14.32 8.97
CA GLU A 120 -23.25 14.28 7.53
C GLU A 120 -22.00 13.93 6.72
N SER A 121 -20.86 14.51 7.09
CA SER A 121 -19.59 14.30 6.39
C SER A 121 -19.10 12.86 6.52
N VAL A 122 -19.19 12.27 7.72
CA VAL A 122 -18.73 10.91 7.97
C VAL A 122 -19.59 9.88 7.24
N ASP A 123 -20.92 10.03 7.25
CA ASP A 123 -21.82 9.17 6.49
C ASP A 123 -21.45 9.19 4.99
N ASP A 124 -21.26 10.39 4.43
CA ASP A 124 -20.95 10.52 3.01
C ASP A 124 -19.53 10.04 2.65
N ILE A 125 -18.56 10.24 3.55
CA ILE A 125 -17.21 9.66 3.43
C ILE A 125 -17.30 8.14 3.38
N ILE A 126 -18.03 7.52 4.30
CA ILE A 126 -18.10 6.06 4.39
C ILE A 126 -18.75 5.47 3.13
N ARG A 127 -19.82 6.09 2.64
CA ARG A 127 -20.56 5.61 1.45
C ARG A 127 -19.78 5.73 0.14
N HIS A 128 -18.92 6.75 0.04
CA HIS A 128 -18.21 7.10 -1.20
C HIS A 128 -16.70 6.89 -1.13
N PHE A 129 -16.22 6.13 -0.13
CA PHE A 129 -14.79 5.94 0.07
C PHE A 129 -14.13 5.21 -1.12
N PRO A 130 -13.05 5.75 -1.70
CA PRO A 130 -12.48 5.28 -2.96
C PRO A 130 -11.58 4.05 -2.80
N TRP A 131 -12.09 2.98 -2.19
CA TRP A 131 -11.34 1.74 -2.05
C TRP A 131 -10.98 1.14 -3.43
N PRO A 132 -9.70 0.79 -3.69
CA PRO A 132 -9.31 0.11 -4.93
C PRO A 132 -10.05 -1.22 -5.14
N LYS A 133 -10.46 -1.86 -4.04
CA LYS A 133 -11.34 -3.02 -4.02
C LYS A 133 -12.27 -2.94 -2.82
N SER A 134 -13.56 -2.79 -3.08
CA SER A 134 -14.63 -2.81 -2.07
C SER A 134 -15.52 -4.05 -2.22
N MET A 135 -16.19 -4.46 -1.15
CA MET A 135 -17.16 -5.56 -1.14
C MET A 135 -18.45 -5.13 -0.45
N ARG A 136 -19.54 -5.84 -0.75
CA ARG A 136 -20.78 -5.82 0.04
C ARG A 136 -20.80 -7.03 0.97
N TRP A 137 -21.40 -6.88 2.14
CA TRP A 137 -21.37 -7.91 3.18
C TRP A 137 -22.78 -8.26 3.65
N GLY A 138 -23.05 -9.56 3.84
CA GLY A 138 -24.36 -10.06 4.23
C GLY A 138 -25.45 -9.63 3.24
N THR A 139 -26.53 -9.07 3.77
CA THR A 139 -27.66 -8.51 3.01
C THR A 139 -27.55 -6.99 2.79
N GLY A 140 -26.48 -6.36 3.30
CA GLY A 140 -26.28 -4.91 3.23
C GLY A 140 -25.87 -4.41 1.84
N THR A 141 -26.11 -3.13 1.58
CA THR A 141 -25.74 -2.49 0.30
C THR A 141 -24.47 -1.65 0.38
N LEU A 142 -24.02 -1.32 1.60
CA LEU A 142 -22.81 -0.57 1.86
C LEU A 142 -21.59 -1.29 1.27
N ARG A 143 -20.77 -0.52 0.56
CA ARG A 143 -19.50 -0.98 0.00
C ARG A 143 -18.37 -0.48 0.88
N TRP A 144 -17.61 -1.40 1.46
CA TRP A 144 -16.38 -1.10 2.20
C TRP A 144 -15.32 -2.15 1.89
N VAL A 145 -14.05 -1.89 2.22
CA VAL A 145 -12.98 -2.87 2.03
C VAL A 145 -13.25 -4.18 2.79
N ARG A 146 -13.90 -4.06 3.95
CA ARG A 146 -14.23 -5.12 4.91
C ARG A 146 -15.45 -4.74 5.76
N PRO A 147 -16.08 -5.62 6.55
CA PRO A 147 -17.18 -5.20 7.41
C PRO A 147 -16.73 -4.16 8.44
N ILE A 148 -17.40 -3.00 8.49
CA ILE A 148 -17.28 -2.05 9.60
C ILE A 148 -17.95 -2.69 10.82
N LYS A 149 -17.33 -2.51 11.99
CA LYS A 149 -17.78 -3.07 13.26
C LYS A 149 -18.26 -2.00 14.22
N ARG A 150 -17.59 -0.85 14.26
CA ARG A 150 -17.94 0.29 15.13
C ARG A 150 -17.49 1.60 14.50
N ILE A 151 -18.16 2.67 14.90
CA ILE A 151 -17.77 4.04 14.61
C ILE A 151 -17.63 4.77 15.95
N LEU A 152 -16.43 5.26 16.23
CA LEU A 152 -16.18 6.13 17.37
C LEU A 152 -16.18 7.56 16.86
N ALA A 153 -16.97 8.44 17.46
CA ALA A 153 -17.01 9.85 17.05
C ALA A 153 -17.23 10.76 18.27
N LEU A 154 -16.19 11.47 18.67
CA LEU A 154 -16.20 12.39 19.81
C LEU A 154 -15.86 13.80 19.35
N PHE A 155 -16.63 14.79 19.77
CA PHE A 155 -16.31 16.21 19.66
C PHE A 155 -16.23 16.82 21.05
N ASP A 156 -15.04 17.29 21.43
CA ASP A 156 -14.75 17.85 22.76
C ASP A 156 -15.17 16.91 23.92
N GLY A 157 -14.95 15.62 23.71
CA GLY A 157 -15.29 14.54 24.65
C GLY A 157 -16.77 14.14 24.69
N ALA A 158 -17.64 14.77 23.88
CA ALA A 158 -19.03 14.37 23.73
C ALA A 158 -19.24 13.51 22.48
N VAL A 159 -20.06 12.46 22.58
CA VAL A 159 -20.43 11.64 21.42
C VAL A 159 -21.21 12.46 20.40
N ILE A 160 -20.82 12.35 19.13
CA ILE A 160 -21.58 12.88 17.99
C ILE A 160 -22.56 11.80 17.54
N PRO A 161 -23.88 11.94 17.77
CA PRO A 161 -24.84 10.88 17.48
C PRO A 161 -25.17 10.82 15.98
N PHE A 162 -24.88 9.69 15.35
CA PHE A 162 -25.33 9.34 13.99
C PHE A 162 -25.27 7.82 13.79
N GLU A 163 -25.77 7.35 12.66
CA GLU A 163 -25.73 5.94 12.29
C GLU A 163 -25.38 5.79 10.81
N VAL A 164 -24.54 4.80 10.48
CA VAL A 164 -24.24 4.43 9.10
C VAL A 164 -24.53 2.94 8.90
N ASP A 165 -25.50 2.63 8.05
CA ASP A 165 -25.88 1.25 7.69
C ASP A 165 -26.16 0.36 8.92
N GLY A 166 -26.90 0.89 9.91
CA GLY A 166 -27.21 0.17 11.16
C GLY A 166 -26.09 0.18 12.20
N ILE A 167 -24.99 0.90 11.97
CA ILE A 167 -23.87 1.01 12.90
C ILE A 167 -23.91 2.39 13.58
N PRO A 168 -24.35 2.48 14.85
CA PRO A 168 -24.38 3.75 15.56
C PRO A 168 -22.98 4.21 15.93
N SER A 169 -22.77 5.52 15.95
CA SER A 169 -21.58 6.13 16.54
C SER A 169 -21.60 6.06 18.06
N GLY A 170 -20.41 6.05 18.67
CA GLY A 170 -20.25 6.05 20.12
C GLY A 170 -18.87 6.48 20.58
N ASP A 171 -18.52 6.11 21.80
CA ASP A 171 -17.24 6.41 22.47
C ASP A 171 -16.35 5.16 22.64
N VAL A 172 -16.74 4.03 22.05
CA VAL A 172 -16.12 2.72 22.30
C VAL A 172 -15.20 2.29 21.16
N THR A 173 -13.99 1.87 21.50
CA THR A 173 -13.04 1.19 20.59
C THR A 173 -12.69 -0.21 21.12
N GLU A 174 -11.80 -0.91 20.43
CA GLU A 174 -11.32 -2.24 20.78
C GLU A 174 -9.80 -2.34 20.56
N GLY A 175 -9.12 -3.00 21.50
CA GLY A 175 -7.69 -3.29 21.43
C GLY A 175 -7.37 -4.52 20.59
N HIS A 176 -6.16 -5.04 20.75
CA HIS A 176 -5.68 -6.19 19.99
C HIS A 176 -6.56 -7.43 20.16
N ARG A 177 -6.85 -8.13 19.06
CA ARG A 177 -7.77 -9.28 19.03
C ARG A 177 -7.40 -10.39 20.01
N PHE A 178 -6.10 -10.64 20.20
CA PHE A 178 -5.60 -11.76 21.00
C PHE A 178 -4.92 -11.34 22.32
N MET A 179 -4.37 -10.12 22.36
CA MET A 179 -3.56 -9.66 23.51
C MET A 179 -4.25 -8.54 24.30
N GLY A 180 -5.20 -7.83 23.69
CA GLY A 180 -6.00 -6.85 24.40
C GLY A 180 -6.95 -7.52 25.39
N ALA A 181 -7.70 -6.72 26.14
CA ALA A 181 -8.64 -7.21 27.15
C ALA A 181 -9.80 -8.09 26.60
N GLY A 182 -9.90 -8.26 25.28
CA GLY A 182 -10.95 -9.06 24.62
C GLY A 182 -12.35 -8.45 24.70
N GLN A 183 -12.48 -7.23 25.25
CA GLN A 183 -13.72 -6.48 25.34
C GLN A 183 -13.51 -5.05 24.83
N PRO A 184 -14.52 -4.46 24.17
CA PRO A 184 -14.48 -3.05 23.80
C PRO A 184 -14.43 -2.15 25.05
N PHE A 185 -13.85 -0.96 24.91
CA PHE A 185 -13.73 0.01 26.00
C PHE A 185 -14.00 1.44 25.51
N ALA A 186 -14.61 2.24 26.38
CA ALA A 186 -14.88 3.65 26.14
C ALA A 186 -13.61 4.50 26.25
N VAL A 187 -13.56 5.61 25.50
CA VAL A 187 -12.50 6.62 25.54
C VAL A 187 -13.09 8.02 25.67
N LYS A 188 -12.33 8.95 26.24
CA LYS A 188 -12.81 10.31 26.52
C LYS A 188 -12.35 11.35 25.51
N ASP A 189 -11.15 11.17 24.97
CA ASP A 189 -10.49 12.07 24.03
C ASP A 189 -9.38 11.30 23.29
N PHE A 190 -8.63 11.98 22.41
CA PHE A 190 -7.55 11.33 21.67
C PHE A 190 -6.39 10.84 22.55
N ALA A 191 -6.07 11.55 23.64
CA ALA A 191 -4.98 11.16 24.53
C ALA A 191 -5.31 9.86 25.30
N ASP A 192 -6.53 9.77 25.84
CA ASP A 192 -7.06 8.57 26.48
C ASP A 192 -7.21 7.42 25.48
N TYR A 193 -7.68 7.71 24.25
CA TYR A 193 -7.76 6.74 23.16
C TYR A 193 -6.40 6.11 22.85
N ARG A 194 -5.38 6.93 22.59
CA ARG A 194 -4.03 6.46 22.29
C ARG A 194 -3.45 5.65 23.45
N GLN A 195 -3.56 6.15 24.68
CA GLN A 195 -3.03 5.46 25.86
C GLN A 195 -3.72 4.09 26.06
N LYS A 196 -5.05 4.02 25.93
CA LYS A 196 -5.79 2.78 26.12
C LYS A 196 -5.54 1.78 25.01
N LEU A 197 -5.38 2.23 23.76
CA LEU A 197 -4.98 1.36 22.65
C LEU A 197 -3.62 0.72 22.91
N GLU A 198 -2.62 1.51 23.29
CA GLU A 198 -1.28 1.01 23.57
C GLU A 198 -1.28 -0.01 24.74
N ARG A 199 -2.01 0.29 25.83
CA ARG A 199 -2.22 -0.66 26.94
C ARG A 199 -2.93 -1.94 26.53
N ASN A 200 -3.67 -1.92 25.44
CA ASN A 200 -4.33 -3.08 24.85
C ASN A 200 -3.63 -3.55 23.57
N PHE A 201 -2.31 -3.34 23.47
CA PHE A 201 -1.44 -3.87 22.43
C PHE A 201 -1.81 -3.38 21.02
N VAL A 202 -2.07 -2.09 20.86
CA VAL A 202 -2.25 -1.46 19.54
C VAL A 202 -1.36 -0.23 19.45
N LEU A 203 -0.35 -0.31 18.60
CA LEU A 203 0.39 0.88 18.16
C LEU A 203 -0.38 1.54 17.03
N LEU A 204 -0.85 2.77 17.23
CA LEU A 204 -1.70 3.47 16.28
C LEU A 204 -0.94 3.91 15.02
N ASP A 205 0.25 4.50 15.21
CA ASP A 205 1.04 5.05 14.12
C ASP A 205 1.82 3.97 13.37
N ALA A 206 1.77 4.01 12.05
CA ALA A 206 2.57 3.12 11.21
C ALA A 206 4.08 3.37 11.39
N ALA A 207 4.50 4.62 11.62
CA ALA A 207 5.90 4.95 11.88
C ALA A 207 6.43 4.27 13.16
N ASP A 208 5.64 4.30 14.24
CA ASP A 208 5.98 3.62 15.50
C ASP A 208 6.08 2.11 15.30
N ARG A 209 5.16 1.52 14.51
CA ARG A 209 5.21 0.09 14.16
C ARG A 209 6.45 -0.25 13.34
N LYS A 210 6.81 0.56 12.35
CA LYS A 210 8.05 0.37 11.55
C LYS A 210 9.29 0.43 12.42
N LEU A 211 9.38 1.43 13.31
CA LEU A 211 10.51 1.58 14.22
C LEU A 211 10.65 0.36 15.13
N ARG A 212 9.55 -0.07 15.76
CA ARG A 212 9.53 -1.27 16.62
C ARG A 212 9.98 -2.53 15.85
N ILE A 213 9.52 -2.70 14.61
CA ILE A 213 9.93 -3.83 13.77
C ILE A 213 11.42 -3.77 13.48
N LEU A 214 11.92 -2.63 13.04
CA LEU A 214 13.32 -2.46 12.63
C LEU A 214 14.28 -2.66 13.81
N GLU A 215 14.00 -2.03 14.95
CA GLU A 215 14.79 -2.16 16.16
C GLU A 215 14.75 -3.59 16.70
N GLY A 216 13.56 -4.19 16.79
CA GLY A 216 13.41 -5.57 17.26
C GLY A 216 14.11 -6.58 16.33
N ALA A 217 13.97 -6.43 15.01
CA ALA A 217 14.62 -7.28 14.02
C ALA A 217 16.15 -7.17 14.10
N LYS A 218 16.69 -5.95 14.20
CA LYS A 218 18.13 -5.72 14.40
C LYS A 218 18.61 -6.32 15.72
N ALA A 219 17.85 -6.21 16.80
CA ALA A 219 18.20 -6.77 18.10
C ALA A 219 18.26 -8.31 18.08
N VAL A 220 17.25 -8.99 17.53
CA VAL A 220 17.26 -10.46 17.45
C VAL A 220 18.37 -11.00 16.54
N CYS A 221 18.72 -10.27 15.46
CA CYS A 221 19.88 -10.60 14.62
C CYS A 221 21.20 -10.39 15.37
N ALA A 222 21.38 -9.24 16.02
CA ALA A 222 22.62 -8.88 16.73
C ALA A 222 22.92 -9.87 17.87
N ALA A 223 21.89 -10.35 18.58
CA ALA A 223 22.03 -11.37 19.62
C ALA A 223 22.63 -12.71 19.11
N ARG A 224 22.65 -12.93 17.78
CA ARG A 224 23.27 -14.10 17.13
C ARG A 224 24.48 -13.75 16.27
N GLY A 225 24.99 -12.51 16.34
CA GLY A 225 26.07 -12.04 15.48
C GLY A 225 25.69 -11.93 14.00
N LEU A 226 24.40 -11.74 13.72
CA LEU A 226 23.84 -11.60 12.38
C LEU A 226 23.41 -10.15 12.13
N ALA A 227 23.16 -9.81 10.86
CA ALA A 227 22.58 -8.53 10.46
C ALA A 227 21.35 -8.75 9.60
N LEU A 228 20.34 -7.91 9.81
CA LEU A 228 19.16 -7.82 8.95
C LEU A 228 19.58 -7.37 7.55
N VAL A 229 18.94 -7.91 6.52
CA VAL A 229 18.98 -7.33 5.17
C VAL A 229 17.86 -6.29 5.10
N ASP A 230 18.21 -5.03 4.87
CA ASP A 230 17.25 -3.94 4.83
C ASP A 230 16.31 -4.09 3.62
N ASP A 231 15.01 -3.94 3.85
CA ASP A 231 13.95 -3.98 2.83
C ASP A 231 12.79 -3.08 3.26
N ASP A 232 12.84 -1.81 2.84
CA ASP A 232 11.85 -0.80 3.21
C ASP A 232 10.45 -1.14 2.69
N GLY A 233 10.37 -1.77 1.50
CA GLY A 233 9.09 -2.18 0.92
C GLY A 233 8.41 -3.29 1.74
N LEU A 234 9.20 -4.27 2.22
CA LEU A 234 8.69 -5.29 3.13
C LEU A 234 8.34 -4.68 4.49
N LEU A 235 9.18 -3.78 5.03
CA LEU A 235 8.92 -3.07 6.29
C LEU A 235 7.59 -2.31 6.27
N ASP A 236 7.31 -1.60 5.17
CA ASP A 236 6.04 -0.93 4.94
C ASP A 236 4.87 -1.92 4.98
N GLU A 237 4.99 -3.04 4.28
CA GLU A 237 3.95 -4.06 4.23
C GLU A 237 3.70 -4.69 5.61
N VAL A 238 4.75 -5.18 6.29
CA VAL A 238 4.60 -5.85 7.60
C VAL A 238 4.11 -4.91 8.70
N SER A 239 4.45 -3.61 8.62
CA SER A 239 3.93 -2.60 9.55
C SER A 239 2.42 -2.41 9.43
N GLY A 240 1.83 -2.78 8.28
CA GLY A 240 0.39 -2.79 8.05
C GLY A 240 -0.28 -4.14 8.33
N LEU A 241 0.47 -5.19 8.70
CA LEU A 241 -0.08 -6.52 9.01
C LEU A 241 -0.25 -6.76 10.51
N ALA A 242 0.53 -6.08 11.34
CA ALA A 242 0.51 -6.25 12.79
C ALA A 242 0.08 -4.95 13.49
N GLU A 243 -0.83 -5.03 14.45
CA GLU A 243 -1.14 -3.92 15.37
C GLU A 243 -0.09 -3.83 16.50
N TRP A 244 0.53 -4.97 16.83
CA TRP A 244 1.61 -5.07 17.81
C TRP A 244 2.72 -6.00 17.30
N PRO A 245 3.67 -5.46 16.54
CA PRO A 245 4.69 -6.26 15.90
C PRO A 245 5.73 -6.80 16.89
N THR A 246 6.04 -8.09 16.75
CA THR A 246 7.06 -8.81 17.52
C THR A 246 7.99 -9.54 16.55
N PRO A 247 9.17 -8.98 16.24
CA PRO A 247 10.18 -9.64 15.42
C PRO A 247 10.76 -10.88 16.11
N ILE A 248 10.83 -12.00 15.39
CA ILE A 248 11.32 -13.29 15.88
C ILE A 248 12.32 -13.84 14.87
N LEU A 249 13.50 -14.24 15.33
CA LEU A 249 14.49 -14.90 14.49
C LEU A 249 14.18 -16.40 14.36
N GLY A 250 14.02 -16.86 13.12
CA GLY A 250 13.86 -18.27 12.77
C GLY A 250 15.09 -18.83 12.07
N GLY A 251 15.24 -20.16 12.15
CA GLY A 251 16.28 -20.89 11.42
C GLY A 251 15.79 -21.36 10.06
N MET A 252 16.65 -21.27 9.06
CA MET A 252 16.47 -21.86 7.73
C MET A 252 17.47 -23.00 7.56
N ALA A 253 17.07 -24.08 6.91
CA ALA A 253 17.97 -25.19 6.68
C ALA A 253 19.12 -24.76 5.73
N PRO A 254 20.41 -24.99 6.07
CA PRO A 254 21.54 -24.44 5.32
C PRO A 254 21.64 -24.85 3.85
N GLN A 255 21.03 -25.98 3.44
CA GLN A 255 21.06 -26.41 2.04
C GLN A 255 20.44 -25.39 1.09
N PHE A 256 19.46 -24.60 1.56
CA PHE A 256 18.82 -23.58 0.74
C PHE A 256 19.73 -22.41 0.39
N LEU A 257 20.91 -22.29 1.04
CA LEU A 257 21.93 -21.34 0.63
C LEU A 257 22.63 -21.72 -0.69
N GLY A 258 22.39 -22.93 -1.20
CA GLY A 258 22.80 -23.33 -2.55
C GLY A 258 21.91 -22.76 -3.67
N LEU A 259 20.75 -22.19 -3.32
CA LEU A 259 19.91 -21.47 -4.27
C LEU A 259 20.46 -20.07 -4.51
N PRO A 260 20.18 -19.47 -5.68
CA PRO A 260 20.42 -18.05 -5.88
C PRO A 260 19.80 -17.20 -4.75
N PRO A 261 20.53 -16.23 -4.17
CA PRO A 261 20.04 -15.44 -3.05
C PRO A 261 18.77 -14.66 -3.36
N GLU A 262 18.53 -14.28 -4.62
CA GLU A 262 17.31 -13.62 -5.07
C GLU A 262 16.08 -14.55 -4.97
N VAL A 263 16.25 -15.85 -5.27
CA VAL A 263 15.18 -16.86 -5.12
C VAL A 263 14.78 -17.01 -3.66
N VAL A 264 15.78 -17.13 -2.77
CA VAL A 264 15.55 -17.28 -1.33
C VAL A 264 14.86 -16.04 -0.76
N GLN A 265 15.37 -14.85 -1.08
CA GLN A 265 14.80 -13.58 -0.63
C GLN A 265 13.39 -13.35 -1.14
N LEU A 266 13.13 -13.61 -2.42
CA LEU A 266 11.80 -13.44 -3.00
C LEU A 266 10.80 -14.41 -2.38
N SER A 267 11.19 -15.68 -2.20
CA SER A 267 10.36 -16.70 -1.54
C SER A 267 9.98 -16.29 -0.12
N MET A 268 10.96 -15.78 0.65
CA MET A 268 10.73 -15.23 2.00
C MET A 268 9.78 -14.02 1.97
N LYS A 269 10.04 -13.05 1.08
CA LYS A 269 9.31 -11.78 1.02
C LYS A 269 7.88 -11.92 0.52
N VAL A 270 7.68 -12.54 -0.64
CA VAL A 270 6.37 -12.54 -1.32
C VAL A 270 5.39 -13.47 -0.62
N HIS A 271 5.83 -14.69 -0.29
CA HIS A 271 4.93 -15.74 0.20
C HIS A 271 4.74 -15.69 1.71
N GLN A 272 5.77 -15.25 2.45
CA GLN A 272 5.80 -15.38 3.91
C GLN A 272 6.02 -14.08 4.67
N LYS A 273 6.39 -12.99 3.99
CA LYS A 273 6.69 -11.68 4.62
C LYS A 273 7.83 -11.75 5.63
N TYR A 274 8.85 -12.56 5.34
CA TYR A 274 10.04 -12.68 6.17
C TYR A 274 11.18 -11.82 5.64
N PHE A 275 11.95 -11.24 6.54
CA PHE A 275 13.20 -10.56 6.20
C PHE A 275 14.33 -11.56 6.12
N ALA A 276 15.16 -11.39 5.09
CA ALA A 276 16.41 -12.13 4.99
C ALA A 276 17.44 -11.60 5.98
N VAL A 277 18.38 -12.48 6.32
CA VAL A 277 19.44 -12.21 7.30
C VAL A 277 20.77 -12.57 6.65
N ARG A 278 21.82 -11.84 7.00
CA ARG A 278 23.19 -12.07 6.53
C ARG A 278 24.19 -12.11 7.68
N GLN A 279 25.35 -12.68 7.41
CA GLN A 279 26.47 -12.59 8.33
C GLN A 279 27.30 -11.34 8.00
N PRO A 280 27.53 -10.43 8.97
CA PRO A 280 28.39 -9.26 8.75
C PRO A 280 29.77 -9.67 8.21
N GLY A 281 30.23 -8.97 7.17
CA GLY A 281 31.54 -9.23 6.55
C GLY A 281 31.61 -10.47 5.65
N LYS A 282 30.49 -11.20 5.44
CA LYS A 282 30.40 -12.27 4.44
C LYS A 282 29.43 -11.89 3.33
N GLU A 283 29.74 -12.34 2.12
CA GLU A 283 28.83 -12.25 0.99
C GLU A 283 27.70 -13.29 1.15
N GLY A 284 26.51 -12.95 0.66
CA GLY A 284 25.34 -13.83 0.68
C GLY A 284 24.53 -13.83 1.97
N LEU A 285 23.58 -14.76 2.02
CA LEU A 285 22.61 -14.90 3.10
C LEU A 285 23.11 -15.81 4.22
N ALA A 286 22.60 -15.59 5.43
CA ALA A 286 22.71 -16.52 6.54
C ALA A 286 21.53 -17.51 6.53
N PRO A 287 21.66 -18.70 7.13
CA PRO A 287 20.58 -19.69 7.22
C PRO A 287 19.56 -19.30 8.30
N HIS A 288 19.08 -18.06 8.26
CA HIS A 288 18.14 -17.48 9.21
C HIS A 288 17.22 -16.49 8.48
N PHE A 289 16.07 -16.23 9.10
CA PHE A 289 15.11 -15.22 8.67
C PHE A 289 14.53 -14.52 9.89
N VAL A 290 13.96 -13.33 9.69
CA VAL A 290 13.14 -12.67 10.72
C VAL A 290 11.69 -12.65 10.27
N VAL A 291 10.80 -13.17 11.10
CA VAL A 291 9.34 -13.05 10.94
C VAL A 291 8.80 -12.04 11.93
N VAL A 292 7.79 -11.26 11.52
CA VAL A 292 7.09 -10.33 12.41
C VAL A 292 5.76 -10.96 12.82
N ALA A 293 5.66 -11.41 14.07
CA ALA A 293 4.41 -11.86 14.63
C ALA A 293 3.56 -10.68 15.10
N ASN A 294 2.23 -10.84 15.11
CA ASN A 294 1.31 -9.88 15.72
C ASN A 294 0.90 -10.31 17.15
N VAL A 295 1.78 -11.05 17.83
CA VAL A 295 1.58 -11.55 19.19
C VAL A 295 2.92 -11.62 19.93
N GLU A 296 2.89 -11.45 21.24
CA GLU A 296 4.00 -11.76 22.14
C GLU A 296 3.79 -13.16 22.71
N ALA A 297 4.52 -14.13 22.19
CA ALA A 297 4.41 -15.52 22.63
C ALA A 297 5.09 -15.74 23.99
N THR A 298 4.48 -16.55 24.85
CA THR A 298 4.98 -16.83 26.21
C THR A 298 6.27 -17.64 26.23
N ASP A 299 6.60 -18.33 25.14
CA ASP A 299 7.84 -19.11 24.96
C ASP A 299 8.96 -18.30 24.27
N GLY A 300 8.83 -16.97 24.20
CA GLY A 300 9.76 -16.10 23.50
C GLY A 300 9.72 -16.25 21.97
N GLY A 301 8.69 -16.89 21.42
CA GLY A 301 8.50 -17.08 19.98
C GLY A 301 9.10 -18.36 19.42
N ALA A 302 9.54 -19.30 20.27
CA ALA A 302 10.20 -20.54 19.82
C ALA A 302 9.29 -21.42 18.95
N ALA A 303 8.04 -21.64 19.36
CA ALA A 303 7.06 -22.40 18.58
C ALA A 303 6.69 -21.68 17.27
N LEU A 304 6.58 -20.35 17.31
CA LEU A 304 6.33 -19.55 16.10
C LEU A 304 7.51 -19.66 15.13
N ALA A 305 8.74 -19.53 15.60
CA ALA A 305 9.94 -19.68 14.78
C ALA A 305 10.01 -21.07 14.12
N ALA A 306 9.75 -22.14 14.88
CA ALA A 306 9.76 -23.51 14.38
C ALA A 306 8.64 -23.77 13.35
N GLY A 307 7.42 -23.27 13.62
CA GLY A 307 6.30 -23.37 12.69
C GLY A 307 6.55 -22.65 11.38
N ASN A 308 7.01 -21.40 11.44
CA ASN A 308 7.35 -20.60 10.27
C ASN A 308 8.53 -21.20 9.49
N ALA A 309 9.53 -21.78 10.17
CA ALA A 309 10.64 -22.48 9.53
C ALA A 309 10.17 -23.69 8.71
N LYS A 310 9.19 -24.45 9.22
CA LYS A 310 8.58 -25.57 8.47
C LYS A 310 7.86 -25.10 7.21
N VAL A 311 7.12 -23.99 7.30
CA VAL A 311 6.42 -23.40 6.15
C VAL A 311 7.42 -22.88 5.11
N LEU A 312 8.47 -22.18 5.54
CA LEU A 312 9.53 -21.71 4.67
C LEU A 312 10.25 -22.86 3.96
N SER A 313 10.58 -23.92 4.72
CA SER A 313 11.27 -25.08 4.17
C SER A 313 10.47 -25.73 3.03
N ALA A 314 9.14 -25.86 3.18
CA ALA A 314 8.32 -26.40 2.10
C ALA A 314 8.39 -25.54 0.83
N ARG A 315 8.34 -24.21 0.97
CA ARG A 315 8.43 -23.28 -0.17
C ARG A 315 9.80 -23.27 -0.83
N LEU A 316 10.87 -23.32 -0.05
CA LEU A 316 12.23 -23.36 -0.60
C LEU A 316 12.56 -24.71 -1.23
N SER A 317 11.95 -25.80 -0.76
CA SER A 317 12.05 -27.11 -1.43
C SER A 317 11.39 -27.10 -2.81
N ASP A 318 10.25 -26.42 -2.98
CA ASP A 318 9.63 -26.23 -4.30
C ASP A 318 10.57 -25.45 -5.23
N ALA A 319 11.17 -24.36 -4.74
CA ALA A 319 12.15 -23.58 -5.50
C ALA A 319 13.41 -24.39 -5.86
N GLU A 320 13.92 -25.19 -4.92
CA GLU A 320 15.06 -26.09 -5.16
C GLU A 320 14.76 -27.16 -6.21
N PHE A 321 13.54 -27.69 -6.22
CA PHE A 321 13.09 -28.60 -7.26
C PHE A 321 13.13 -27.94 -8.64
N PHE A 322 12.53 -26.75 -8.80
CA PHE A 322 12.56 -26.03 -10.08
C PHE A 322 13.98 -25.70 -10.52
N TRP A 323 14.80 -25.19 -9.60
CA TRP A 323 16.21 -24.88 -9.85
C TRP A 323 16.99 -26.09 -10.37
N THR A 324 16.74 -27.27 -9.79
CA THR A 324 17.41 -28.52 -10.17
C THR A 324 16.90 -29.08 -11.49
N GLU A 325 15.59 -29.04 -11.74
CA GLU A 325 15.01 -29.53 -12.99
C GLU A 325 15.39 -28.64 -14.18
N ASP A 326 15.37 -27.32 -13.98
CA ASP A 326 15.70 -26.35 -15.03
C ASP A 326 17.14 -26.50 -15.56
N GLN A 327 18.08 -26.83 -14.68
CA GLN A 327 19.47 -27.10 -15.06
C GLN A 327 19.64 -28.29 -16.01
N LYS A 328 18.65 -29.19 -16.11
CA LYS A 328 18.69 -30.36 -16.99
C LYS A 328 18.16 -30.08 -18.39
N VAL A 329 17.48 -28.95 -18.61
CA VAL A 329 16.74 -28.66 -19.85
C VAL A 329 17.60 -27.96 -20.90
N GLY A 330 18.24 -26.84 -20.51
CA GLY A 330 19.10 -26.04 -21.39
C GLY A 330 18.36 -25.05 -22.30
N PHE A 331 19.13 -24.09 -22.85
CA PHE A 331 18.61 -22.93 -23.59
C PHE A 331 17.90 -23.29 -24.90
N ASP A 332 18.37 -24.30 -25.65
CA ASP A 332 17.77 -24.67 -26.93
C ASP A 332 16.33 -25.15 -26.78
N ALA A 333 16.07 -25.99 -25.78
CA ALA A 333 14.75 -26.50 -25.48
C ALA A 333 13.80 -25.39 -24.98
N TRP A 334 14.30 -24.45 -24.17
CA TRP A 334 13.53 -23.29 -23.75
C TRP A 334 13.20 -22.35 -24.89
N ASN A 335 14.18 -22.02 -25.73
CA ASN A 335 13.97 -21.17 -26.91
C ASN A 335 12.99 -21.80 -27.90
N ALA A 336 12.99 -23.13 -28.05
CA ALA A 336 12.00 -23.83 -28.86
C ALA A 336 10.56 -23.60 -28.36
N LYS A 337 10.34 -23.63 -27.03
CA LYS A 337 9.02 -23.35 -26.43
C LYS A 337 8.54 -21.92 -26.66
N LEU A 338 9.43 -20.94 -26.83
CA LEU A 338 9.05 -19.55 -27.09
C LEU A 338 8.30 -19.36 -28.43
N LYS A 339 8.40 -20.32 -29.35
CA LYS A 339 7.65 -20.34 -30.62
C LYS A 339 6.15 -20.56 -30.40
N ASP A 340 5.78 -21.20 -29.30
CA ASP A 340 4.38 -21.48 -28.97
C ASP A 340 3.75 -20.36 -28.12
N VAL A 341 4.55 -19.38 -27.67
CA VAL A 341 4.08 -18.27 -26.84
C VAL A 341 3.79 -17.05 -27.71
N THR A 342 2.52 -16.69 -27.83
CA THR A 342 2.10 -15.48 -28.56
C THR A 342 2.55 -14.24 -27.79
N PHE A 343 3.40 -13.41 -28.42
CA PHE A 343 3.78 -12.11 -27.88
C PHE A 343 2.70 -11.07 -28.18
N HIS A 344 2.26 -11.00 -29.44
CA HIS A 344 1.20 -10.10 -29.87
C HIS A 344 0.58 -10.60 -31.17
N ALA A 345 -0.76 -10.54 -31.30
CA ALA A 345 -1.49 -11.09 -32.44
C ALA A 345 -1.00 -10.60 -33.81
N LYS A 346 -0.45 -9.38 -33.88
CA LYS A 346 0.11 -8.79 -35.12
C LYS A 346 1.64 -8.87 -35.25
N LEU A 347 2.36 -9.18 -34.18
CA LEU A 347 3.84 -9.18 -34.15
C LEU A 347 4.42 -10.58 -33.91
N GLY A 348 3.54 -11.58 -33.82
CA GLY A 348 3.91 -12.98 -33.73
C GLY A 348 4.23 -13.45 -32.32
N THR A 349 5.16 -14.38 -32.25
CA THR A 349 5.58 -15.16 -31.09
C THR A 349 6.70 -14.47 -30.31
N LEU A 350 6.98 -14.95 -29.09
CA LEU A 350 8.14 -14.49 -28.33
C LEU A 350 9.45 -14.85 -29.02
N ALA A 351 9.53 -16.01 -29.69
CA ALA A 351 10.71 -16.36 -30.47
C ALA A 351 11.00 -15.34 -31.59
N GLU A 352 9.97 -14.95 -32.36
CA GLU A 352 10.12 -13.92 -33.40
C GLU A 352 10.47 -12.54 -32.82
N ARG A 353 10.01 -12.24 -31.59
CA ARG A 353 10.45 -11.04 -30.88
C ARG A 353 11.94 -11.11 -30.53
N VAL A 354 12.40 -12.24 -29.99
CA VAL A 354 13.81 -12.46 -29.66
C VAL A 354 14.70 -12.34 -30.90
N ASP A 355 14.27 -12.86 -32.06
CA ASP A 355 15.03 -12.71 -33.31
C ASP A 355 15.19 -11.24 -33.72
N ARG A 356 14.15 -10.41 -33.55
CA ARG A 356 14.23 -8.97 -33.81
C ARG A 356 15.18 -8.27 -32.83
N ILE A 357 15.11 -8.61 -31.54
CA ILE A 357 16.00 -8.06 -30.52
C ILE A 357 17.45 -8.45 -30.83
N ALA A 358 17.71 -9.68 -31.24
CA ALA A 358 19.05 -10.14 -31.59
C ALA A 358 19.63 -9.41 -32.81
N ALA A 359 18.83 -9.19 -33.84
CA ALA A 359 19.24 -8.39 -35.01
C ALA A 359 19.58 -6.95 -34.61
N LEU A 360 18.71 -6.30 -33.83
CA LEU A 360 18.92 -4.93 -33.34
C LEU A 360 20.14 -4.83 -32.41
N ALA A 361 20.31 -5.77 -31.48
CA ALA A 361 21.45 -5.80 -30.56
C ALA A 361 22.78 -5.90 -31.32
N ARG A 362 22.83 -6.70 -32.40
CA ARG A 362 24.00 -6.80 -33.28
C ARG A 362 24.30 -5.47 -33.99
N GLU A 363 23.28 -4.75 -34.45
CA GLU A 363 23.44 -3.45 -35.11
C GLU A 363 23.86 -2.34 -34.15
N ILE A 364 23.35 -2.36 -32.91
CA ILE A 364 23.65 -1.37 -31.87
C ILE A 364 25.06 -1.59 -31.29
N ALA A 365 25.52 -2.83 -31.18
CA ALA A 365 26.76 -3.19 -30.51
C ALA A 365 27.99 -2.34 -30.89
N PRO A 366 28.30 -2.08 -32.17
CA PRO A 366 29.44 -1.22 -32.54
C PRO A 366 29.33 0.22 -32.03
N LEU A 367 28.11 0.75 -31.91
CA LEU A 367 27.86 2.14 -31.48
C LEU A 367 28.16 2.34 -29.99
N VAL A 368 28.12 1.26 -29.21
CA VAL A 368 28.34 1.26 -27.76
C VAL A 368 29.62 0.54 -27.35
N GLY A 369 30.46 0.16 -28.32
CA GLY A 369 31.74 -0.51 -28.09
C GLY A 369 31.63 -1.99 -27.67
N ALA A 370 30.53 -2.66 -28.00
CA ALA A 370 30.32 -4.08 -27.73
C ALA A 370 30.72 -4.96 -28.92
N ASP A 371 31.09 -6.21 -28.65
CA ASP A 371 31.23 -7.23 -29.69
C ASP A 371 29.84 -7.59 -30.28
N PRO A 372 29.62 -7.44 -31.59
CA PRO A 372 28.31 -7.71 -32.20
C PRO A 372 27.84 -9.16 -32.07
N ALA A 373 28.75 -10.13 -32.10
CA ALA A 373 28.40 -11.54 -31.97
C ALA A 373 28.02 -11.88 -30.52
N GLN A 374 28.70 -11.29 -29.52
CA GLN A 374 28.31 -11.45 -28.12
C GLN A 374 26.97 -10.81 -27.81
N ALA A 375 26.70 -9.62 -28.34
CA ALA A 375 25.41 -8.94 -28.16
C ALA A 375 24.25 -9.72 -28.80
N GLU A 376 24.44 -10.22 -30.03
CA GLU A 376 23.48 -11.09 -30.69
C GLU A 376 23.23 -12.37 -29.88
N GLN A 377 24.30 -13.04 -29.44
CA GLN A 377 24.20 -14.27 -28.65
C GLN A 377 23.43 -14.03 -27.34
N ALA A 378 23.75 -12.97 -26.61
CA ALA A 378 23.06 -12.62 -25.37
C ALA A 378 21.57 -12.35 -25.60
N ALA A 379 21.23 -11.58 -26.64
CA ALA A 379 19.85 -11.32 -27.02
C ALA A 379 19.08 -12.62 -27.35
N ARG A 380 19.69 -13.55 -28.10
CA ARG A 380 19.06 -14.84 -28.50
C ARG A 380 18.62 -15.72 -27.32
N VAL A 381 19.26 -15.57 -26.17
CA VAL A 381 18.93 -16.36 -24.96
C VAL A 381 18.35 -15.51 -23.83
N SER A 382 18.19 -14.20 -24.03
CA SER A 382 17.75 -13.24 -23.00
C SER A 382 16.36 -13.53 -22.42
N LYS A 383 15.49 -14.20 -23.18
CA LYS A 383 14.11 -14.54 -22.80
C LYS A 383 13.89 -16.03 -22.56
N ALA A 384 14.93 -16.86 -22.68
CA ALA A 384 14.77 -18.31 -22.60
C ALA A 384 14.26 -18.76 -21.24
N ASP A 385 14.67 -18.06 -20.17
CA ASP A 385 14.24 -18.35 -18.81
C ASP A 385 12.74 -18.18 -18.59
N LEU A 386 12.02 -17.43 -19.43
CA LEU A 386 10.54 -17.37 -19.40
C LEU A 386 9.88 -18.75 -19.58
N ALA A 387 10.59 -19.72 -20.16
CA ALA A 387 10.13 -21.10 -20.33
C ALA A 387 10.65 -22.07 -19.24
N SER A 388 11.38 -21.57 -18.24
CA SER A 388 11.85 -22.31 -17.08
C SER A 388 10.74 -22.50 -16.04
N GLY A 389 10.83 -23.57 -15.24
CA GLY A 389 9.93 -23.79 -14.12
C GLY A 389 10.06 -22.71 -13.05
N MET A 390 11.30 -22.26 -12.78
CA MET A 390 11.56 -21.22 -11.79
C MET A 390 10.87 -19.90 -12.14
N VAL A 391 10.96 -19.41 -13.37
CA VAL A 391 10.28 -18.16 -13.77
C VAL A 391 8.78 -18.37 -13.93
N GLY A 392 8.33 -19.58 -14.25
CA GLY A 392 6.91 -19.93 -14.21
C GLY A 392 6.29 -19.76 -12.83
N GLU A 393 7.00 -20.17 -11.78
CA GLU A 393 6.56 -20.00 -10.37
C GLU A 393 6.86 -18.59 -9.84
N PHE A 394 7.99 -17.99 -10.23
CA PHE A 394 8.46 -16.68 -9.78
C PHE A 394 8.74 -15.73 -10.96
N PRO A 395 7.70 -15.15 -11.60
CA PRO A 395 7.86 -14.28 -12.76
C PRO A 395 8.73 -13.03 -12.51
N GLU A 396 8.85 -12.60 -11.26
CA GLU A 396 9.71 -11.48 -10.84
C GLU A 396 11.21 -11.77 -11.02
N LEU A 397 11.60 -13.03 -11.17
CA LEU A 397 13.01 -13.45 -11.34
C LEU A 397 13.43 -13.59 -12.82
N GLN A 398 12.57 -13.22 -13.77
CA GLN A 398 12.92 -13.21 -15.18
C GLN A 398 14.15 -12.32 -15.47
N GLY A 399 14.97 -12.73 -16.43
CA GLY A 399 16.31 -12.18 -16.67
C GLY A 399 17.32 -12.65 -15.63
N ILE A 400 17.03 -12.47 -14.33
CA ILE A 400 17.93 -12.85 -13.22
C ILE A 400 18.27 -14.34 -13.30
N MET A 401 17.25 -15.20 -13.39
CA MET A 401 17.45 -16.63 -13.54
C MET A 401 18.15 -16.98 -14.85
N GLY A 402 17.79 -16.33 -15.96
CA GLY A 402 18.50 -16.47 -17.23
C GLY A 402 20.01 -16.23 -17.10
N GLY A 403 20.43 -15.21 -16.34
CA GLY A 403 21.84 -14.93 -16.08
C GLY A 403 22.54 -16.03 -15.27
N TYR A 404 21.86 -16.58 -14.26
CA TYR A 404 22.38 -17.72 -13.50
C TYR A 404 22.52 -18.99 -14.38
N TYR A 405 21.49 -19.33 -15.15
CA TYR A 405 21.53 -20.47 -16.07
C TYR A 405 22.60 -20.30 -17.14
N ALA A 406 22.80 -19.08 -17.66
CA ALA A 406 23.84 -18.79 -18.64
C ALA A 406 25.24 -19.09 -18.09
N ARG A 407 25.53 -18.68 -16.85
CA ARG A 407 26.81 -19.00 -16.18
C ARG A 407 26.99 -20.50 -15.97
N LEU A 408 25.95 -21.19 -15.51
CA LEU A 408 25.98 -22.66 -15.35
C LEU A 408 26.21 -23.38 -16.68
N ALA A 409 25.69 -22.82 -17.78
CA ALA A 409 25.93 -23.32 -19.14
C ALA A 409 27.30 -22.92 -19.71
N GLY A 410 28.16 -22.22 -18.95
CA GLY A 410 29.50 -21.81 -19.37
C GLY A 410 29.54 -20.61 -20.33
N GLN A 411 28.47 -19.81 -20.38
CA GLN A 411 28.47 -18.57 -21.18
C GLN A 411 29.42 -17.53 -20.55
N PRO A 412 30.01 -16.63 -21.36
CA PRO A 412 30.82 -15.52 -20.85
C PRO A 412 30.03 -14.62 -19.89
N ASP A 413 30.70 -14.05 -18.88
CA ASP A 413 30.04 -13.17 -17.89
C ASP A 413 29.31 -11.99 -18.55
N ALA A 414 29.88 -11.39 -19.61
CA ALA A 414 29.23 -10.31 -20.35
C ALA A 414 27.88 -10.73 -20.98
N VAL A 415 27.75 -11.99 -21.40
CA VAL A 415 26.51 -12.55 -21.93
C VAL A 415 25.53 -12.81 -20.80
N ALA A 416 25.99 -13.43 -19.70
CA ALA A 416 25.15 -13.70 -18.53
C ALA A 416 24.62 -12.41 -17.86
N ASP A 417 25.46 -11.38 -17.75
CA ASP A 417 25.07 -10.07 -17.23
C ASP A 417 24.11 -9.33 -18.16
N ALA A 418 24.30 -9.44 -19.49
CA ALA A 418 23.36 -8.90 -20.45
C ALA A 418 21.99 -9.58 -20.33
N ILE A 419 21.94 -10.91 -20.17
CA ILE A 419 20.68 -11.63 -19.92
C ILE A 419 20.05 -11.20 -18.59
N ARG A 420 20.82 -11.03 -17.52
CA ARG A 420 20.30 -10.54 -16.23
C ARG A 420 19.65 -9.17 -16.35
N ASP A 421 20.33 -8.25 -17.01
CA ASP A 421 20.04 -6.82 -16.92
C ASP A 421 19.31 -6.24 -18.15
N HIS A 422 18.99 -7.03 -19.18
CA HIS A 422 18.40 -6.51 -20.43
C HIS A 422 17.07 -5.75 -20.26
N TYR A 423 16.34 -5.95 -19.17
CA TYR A 423 15.12 -5.18 -18.88
C TYR A 423 15.40 -3.75 -18.38
N LYS A 424 16.62 -3.48 -17.91
CA LYS A 424 16.99 -2.21 -17.26
C LYS A 424 17.15 -1.07 -18.28
N PRO A 425 16.83 0.17 -17.88
CA PRO A 425 16.06 0.51 -16.67
C PRO A 425 14.58 0.14 -16.85
N GLN A 426 13.94 -0.34 -15.80
CA GLN A 426 12.47 -0.58 -15.79
C GLN A 426 11.66 0.67 -15.43
N GLY A 427 12.28 1.69 -14.85
CA GLY A 427 11.64 2.95 -14.50
C GLY A 427 12.64 4.01 -14.01
N PRO A 428 12.16 5.22 -13.59
CA PRO A 428 13.02 6.35 -13.27
C PRO A 428 13.98 6.14 -12.07
N GLY A 429 13.68 5.19 -11.19
CA GLY A 429 14.51 4.86 -10.03
C GLY A 429 15.46 3.68 -10.23
N ASP A 430 15.46 3.07 -11.42
CA ASP A 430 16.31 1.92 -11.72
C ASP A 430 17.68 2.36 -12.27
N THR A 431 18.67 1.49 -12.08
CA THR A 431 20.02 1.68 -12.60
C THR A 431 20.06 1.54 -14.12
N VAL A 432 20.84 2.38 -14.78
CA VAL A 432 21.11 2.29 -16.22
C VAL A 432 22.31 1.37 -16.44
N PRO A 433 22.23 0.39 -17.37
CA PRO A 433 23.37 -0.49 -17.65
C PRO A 433 24.55 0.28 -18.24
N THR A 434 25.77 -0.13 -17.89
CA THR A 434 27.02 0.50 -18.35
C THR A 434 27.94 -0.46 -19.13
N ALA A 435 27.75 -1.77 -18.98
CA ALA A 435 28.52 -2.76 -19.71
C ALA A 435 28.09 -2.78 -21.20
N PRO A 436 29.02 -2.71 -22.17
CA PRO A 436 28.68 -2.54 -23.59
C PRO A 436 27.67 -3.56 -24.13
N VAL A 437 27.85 -4.85 -23.83
CA VAL A 437 26.95 -5.92 -24.29
C VAL A 437 25.55 -5.73 -23.69
N THR A 438 25.46 -5.46 -22.39
CA THR A 438 24.18 -5.19 -21.71
C THR A 438 23.49 -3.95 -22.27
N VAL A 439 24.24 -2.87 -22.55
CA VAL A 439 23.68 -1.65 -23.15
C VAL A 439 23.07 -1.96 -24.52
N ALA A 440 23.79 -2.69 -25.37
CA ALA A 440 23.30 -3.05 -26.70
C ALA A 440 21.99 -3.86 -26.64
N VAL A 441 21.93 -4.89 -25.78
CA VAL A 441 20.74 -5.75 -25.64
C VAL A 441 19.58 -4.98 -24.97
N ALA A 442 19.85 -4.18 -23.95
CA ALA A 442 18.82 -3.39 -23.27
C ALA A 442 18.21 -2.34 -24.20
N MET A 443 19.02 -1.68 -25.04
CA MET A 443 18.51 -0.75 -26.06
C MET A 443 17.68 -1.46 -27.13
N ALA A 444 18.07 -2.67 -27.54
CA ALA A 444 17.33 -3.47 -28.52
C ALA A 444 15.99 -4.02 -27.99
N GLU A 445 15.86 -4.22 -26.68
CA GLU A 445 14.63 -4.69 -26.02
C GLU A 445 13.52 -3.62 -25.93
N LYS A 446 13.92 -2.33 -25.87
CA LYS A 446 13.01 -1.18 -25.78
C LYS A 446 12.50 -0.78 -27.17
#